data_AF-A0A0F6W7H3-F1
#
_entry.id   AF-A0A0F6W7H3-F1
#
_cell.length_a   1.000
_cell.length_b   1.000
_cell.length_c   1.000
_cell.angle_alpha   90.00
_cell.angle_beta   90.00
_cell.angle_gamma   90.00
#
_symmetry.space_group_name_H-M   'P 1'
#
loop_
_entity.id
_entity.type
_entity.pdbx_description
1 polymer ?
#
loop_
_entity_poly.entity_id
_entity_poly.type
_entity_poly.pdbx_seq_one_letter_code
_entity_poly.pdbx_strand_id
1 'polypeptide(L)'
;MDRAREHLNALFEADRALRAAEDAFLESAEEKQIAHTLSSAVREALSLEDRDEQEMRLMRLADLCAQVQGPETVDALLAILDHDEPAVRNEAGECLLDVAYERFKEVATGIERLLGRGHSGHSMEELPFVLCEIRDPDPLPLVSRFLAHPRGEVVAAAIEALAAYGDPGAIRHLEKLTEDPREVTLPELEDATATIGDLAADAIAELEGDPGDGA
;
A
#
# COMPACT_ATOMS: atom_id res chain seq x y z
N MET A 1 -12.41 -14.70 -41.31
CA MET A 1 -12.62 -15.06 -39.89
C MET A 1 -13.17 -13.83 -39.19
N ASP A 2 -13.83 -14.01 -38.05
CA ASP A 2 -14.35 -12.87 -37.27
C ASP A 2 -13.18 -12.03 -36.74
N ARG A 3 -13.14 -10.73 -37.05
CA ARG A 3 -12.05 -9.84 -36.61
C ARG A 3 -11.90 -9.84 -35.09
N ALA A 4 -13.00 -9.97 -34.34
CA ALA A 4 -12.94 -10.08 -32.89
C ALA A 4 -12.17 -11.33 -32.45
N ARG A 5 -12.34 -12.45 -33.16
CA ARG A 5 -11.63 -13.70 -32.89
C ARG A 5 -10.14 -13.60 -33.24
N GLU A 6 -9.80 -12.89 -34.31
CA GLU A 6 -8.40 -12.62 -34.67
C GLU A 6 -7.71 -11.76 -33.60
N HIS A 7 -8.37 -10.70 -33.11
CA HIS A 7 -7.84 -9.88 -32.02
C HIS A 7 -7.72 -10.66 -30.70
N LEU A 8 -8.70 -11.49 -30.35
CA LEU A 8 -8.63 -12.31 -29.14
C LEU A 8 -7.47 -13.32 -29.19
N ASN A 9 -7.23 -13.94 -30.35
CA ASN A 9 -6.07 -14.83 -30.53
C ASN A 9 -4.75 -14.06 -30.38
N ALA A 10 -4.67 -12.84 -30.93
CA ALA A 10 -3.48 -12.00 -30.77
C ALA A 10 -3.21 -11.65 -29.30
N LEU A 11 -4.26 -11.39 -28.50
CA LEU A 11 -4.13 -11.19 -27.05
C LEU A 11 -3.53 -12.43 -26.36
N PHE A 12 -4.01 -13.64 -26.68
CA PHE A 12 -3.47 -14.88 -26.09
C PHE A 12 -2.04 -15.19 -26.53
N GLU A 13 -1.63 -14.82 -27.75
CA GLU A 13 -0.22 -14.93 -28.17
C GLU A 13 0.66 -13.94 -27.40
N ALA A 14 0.20 -12.70 -27.22
CA ALA A 14 0.93 -11.67 -26.47
C ALA A 14 1.08 -12.06 -25.00
N ASP A 15 0.03 -12.57 -24.36
CA ASP A 15 0.04 -13.07 -22.99
C ASP A 15 1.02 -14.24 -22.80
N ARG A 16 1.06 -15.19 -23.75
CA ARG A 16 2.07 -16.26 -23.74
C ARG A 16 3.49 -15.75 -23.92
N ALA A 17 3.70 -14.79 -24.82
CA ALA A 17 5.01 -14.19 -25.03
C ALA A 17 5.47 -13.42 -23.78
N LEU A 18 4.56 -12.72 -23.10
CA LEU A 18 4.81 -12.01 -21.86
C LEU A 18 5.28 -12.97 -20.76
N ARG A 19 4.53 -14.05 -20.49
CA ARG A 19 4.90 -15.06 -19.49
C ARG A 19 6.25 -15.70 -19.80
N ALA A 20 6.51 -16.06 -21.04
CA ALA A 20 7.80 -16.62 -21.44
C ALA A 20 8.98 -15.63 -21.23
N ALA A 21 8.75 -14.34 -21.45
CA ALA A 21 9.76 -13.31 -21.22
C ALA A 21 10.01 -13.07 -19.72
N GLU A 22 8.96 -13.13 -18.91
CA GLU A 22 9.03 -13.08 -17.45
C GLU A 22 9.81 -14.26 -16.88
N ASP A 23 9.45 -15.49 -17.23
CA ASP A 23 10.19 -16.69 -16.81
C ASP A 23 11.67 -16.56 -17.19
N ALA A 24 11.95 -16.18 -18.44
CA ALA A 24 13.32 -15.99 -18.92
C ALA A 24 14.07 -14.89 -18.15
N PHE A 25 13.39 -13.81 -17.74
CA PHE A 25 13.99 -12.75 -16.93
C PHE A 25 14.30 -13.22 -15.52
N LEU A 26 13.35 -13.88 -14.86
CA LEU A 26 13.49 -14.40 -13.49
C LEU A 26 14.55 -15.52 -13.40
N GLU A 27 14.81 -16.22 -14.49
CA GLU A 27 15.88 -17.24 -14.57
C GLU A 27 17.23 -16.68 -15.09
N SER A 28 17.29 -15.40 -15.47
CA SER A 28 18.45 -14.85 -16.19
C SER A 28 19.68 -14.58 -15.33
N ALA A 29 19.50 -14.41 -14.02
CA ALA A 29 20.56 -14.00 -13.09
C ALA A 29 20.27 -14.49 -11.67
N GLU A 30 21.21 -14.27 -10.75
CA GLU A 30 20.96 -14.51 -9.33
C GLU A 30 19.89 -13.55 -8.80
N GLU A 31 19.08 -14.02 -7.84
CA GLU A 31 17.94 -13.30 -7.27
C GLU A 31 18.29 -11.86 -6.85
N LYS A 32 19.46 -11.65 -6.23
CA LYS A 32 19.92 -10.32 -5.84
C LYS A 32 20.15 -9.39 -7.04
N GLN A 33 20.65 -9.92 -8.16
CA GLN A 33 20.86 -9.13 -9.37
C GLN A 33 19.53 -8.80 -10.05
N ILE A 34 18.56 -9.71 -9.98
CA ILE A 34 17.19 -9.49 -10.45
C ILE A 34 16.53 -8.38 -9.62
N ALA A 35 16.57 -8.47 -8.29
CA ALA A 35 16.04 -7.46 -7.38
C ALA A 35 16.64 -6.06 -7.65
N HIS A 36 17.96 -6.00 -7.86
CA HIS A 36 18.65 -4.75 -8.20
C HIS A 36 18.19 -4.19 -9.55
N THR A 37 18.02 -5.06 -10.55
CA THR A 37 17.56 -4.68 -11.90
C THR A 37 16.13 -4.13 -11.85
N LEU A 38 15.22 -4.80 -11.13
CA LEU A 38 13.85 -4.35 -10.91
C LEU A 38 13.82 -2.99 -10.21
N SER A 39 14.61 -2.82 -9.13
CA SER A 39 14.71 -1.55 -8.41
C SER A 39 15.25 -0.40 -9.28
N SER A 40 16.18 -0.68 -10.21
CA SER A 40 16.61 0.32 -11.21
C SER A 40 15.49 0.65 -12.19
N ALA A 41 14.82 -0.38 -12.72
CA ALA A 41 13.73 -0.21 -13.69
C ALA A 41 12.55 0.59 -13.10
N VAL A 42 12.22 0.40 -11.82
CA VAL A 42 11.20 1.21 -11.12
C VAL A 42 11.61 2.67 -11.06
N ARG A 43 12.87 2.98 -10.70
CA ARG A 43 13.36 4.36 -10.69
C ARG A 43 13.34 5.01 -12.07
N GLU A 44 13.66 4.25 -13.11
CA GLU A 44 13.59 4.71 -14.49
C GLU A 44 12.14 4.95 -14.93
N ALA A 45 11.21 4.03 -14.62
CA ALA A 45 9.80 4.16 -14.93
C ALA A 45 9.15 5.37 -14.22
N LEU A 46 9.49 5.61 -12.95
CA LEU A 46 9.05 6.79 -12.19
C LEU A 46 9.52 8.12 -12.81
N SER A 47 10.55 8.11 -13.65
CA SER A 47 11.07 9.30 -14.34
C SER A 47 10.51 9.52 -15.75
N LEU A 48 9.66 8.63 -16.26
CA LEU A 48 9.10 8.73 -17.59
C LEU A 48 8.10 9.90 -17.70
N GLU A 49 8.19 10.65 -18.80
CA GLU A 49 7.25 11.75 -19.09
C GLU A 49 5.94 11.24 -19.70
N ASP A 50 5.99 10.12 -20.41
CA ASP A 50 4.81 9.45 -20.97
C ASP A 50 4.08 8.72 -19.85
N ARG A 51 2.95 9.29 -19.42
CA ARG A 51 2.15 8.78 -18.30
C ARG A 51 1.56 7.41 -18.57
N ASP A 52 1.08 7.15 -19.79
CA ASP A 52 0.49 5.86 -20.14
C ASP A 52 1.57 4.75 -20.10
N GLU A 53 2.77 5.04 -20.63
CA GLU A 53 3.90 4.10 -20.57
C GLU A 53 4.44 3.94 -19.14
N GLN A 54 4.48 5.03 -18.37
CA GLN A 54 4.87 5.01 -16.96
C GLN A 54 3.96 4.09 -16.15
N GLU A 55 2.65 4.32 -16.20
CA GLU A 55 1.65 3.56 -15.45
C GLU A 55 1.70 2.08 -15.84
N MET A 56 1.72 1.77 -17.14
CA MET A 56 1.84 0.40 -17.65
C MET A 56 3.08 -0.31 -17.12
N ARG A 57 4.25 0.35 -17.13
CA ARG A 57 5.50 -0.23 -16.62
C ARG A 57 5.49 -0.40 -15.12
N LEU A 58 5.00 0.59 -14.37
CA LEU A 58 4.99 0.54 -12.91
C LEU A 58 4.09 -0.60 -12.42
N MET A 59 2.90 -0.78 -13.02
CA MET A 59 2.03 -1.90 -12.70
C MET A 59 2.72 -3.24 -12.96
N ARG A 60 3.37 -3.40 -14.12
CA ARG A 60 4.10 -4.64 -14.42
C ARG A 60 5.31 -4.85 -13.52
N LEU A 61 6.00 -3.79 -13.13
CA LEU A 61 7.14 -3.85 -12.23
C LEU A 61 6.71 -4.18 -10.79
N ALA A 62 5.52 -3.76 -10.35
CA ALA A 62 4.98 -4.15 -9.05
C ALA A 62 4.81 -5.67 -8.97
N ASP A 63 4.12 -6.26 -9.93
CA ASP A 63 3.92 -7.72 -10.04
C ASP A 63 5.28 -8.47 -10.05
N LEU A 64 6.23 -8.04 -10.87
CA LEU A 64 7.57 -8.67 -10.90
C LEU A 64 8.35 -8.49 -9.58
N CYS A 65 8.20 -7.35 -8.88
CA CYS A 65 8.83 -7.13 -7.58
C CYS A 65 8.24 -8.06 -6.50
N ALA A 66 6.95 -8.35 -6.56
CA ALA A 66 6.30 -9.25 -5.60
C ALA A 66 6.87 -10.67 -5.67
N GLN A 67 7.28 -11.12 -6.86
CA GLN A 67 7.78 -12.46 -7.12
C GLN A 67 9.24 -12.69 -6.69
N VAL A 68 9.98 -11.64 -6.33
CA VAL A 68 11.42 -11.71 -6.03
C VAL A 68 11.68 -11.32 -4.57
N GLN A 69 12.51 -12.11 -3.86
CA GLN A 69 12.85 -11.79 -2.48
C GLN A 69 13.97 -10.76 -2.41
N GLY A 70 13.83 -9.85 -1.44
CA GLY A 70 14.86 -8.90 -1.11
C GLY A 70 14.27 -7.56 -0.63
N PRO A 71 14.97 -6.88 0.30
CA PRO A 71 14.55 -5.57 0.76
C PRO A 71 14.49 -4.53 -0.38
N GLU A 72 15.21 -4.74 -1.49
CA GLU A 72 15.20 -3.85 -2.66
C GLU A 72 13.89 -3.90 -3.43
N THR A 73 13.24 -5.07 -3.54
CA THR A 73 11.94 -5.20 -4.23
C THR A 73 10.80 -4.71 -3.34
N VAL A 74 10.89 -4.90 -2.03
CA VAL A 74 9.98 -4.24 -1.07
C VAL A 74 10.12 -2.72 -1.13
N ASP A 75 11.34 -2.18 -1.10
CA ASP A 75 11.56 -0.74 -1.23
C ASP A 75 11.06 -0.20 -2.59
N ALA A 76 11.14 -1.01 -3.65
CA ALA A 76 10.60 -0.67 -4.96
C ALA A 76 9.06 -0.65 -4.98
N LEU A 77 8.40 -1.67 -4.42
CA LEU A 77 6.94 -1.71 -4.26
C LEU A 77 6.42 -0.51 -3.46
N LEU A 78 7.11 -0.17 -2.36
CA LEU A 78 6.78 1.01 -1.55
C LEU A 78 6.93 2.32 -2.32
N ALA A 79 7.89 2.41 -3.25
CA ALA A 79 8.04 3.57 -4.13
C ALA A 79 6.93 3.64 -5.20
N ILE A 80 6.44 2.50 -5.68
CA ILE A 80 5.30 2.44 -6.61
C ILE A 80 4.00 2.81 -5.88
N LEU A 81 3.82 2.35 -4.64
CA LEU A 81 2.69 2.73 -3.77
C LEU A 81 2.66 4.24 -3.47
N ASP A 82 3.78 4.95 -3.68
CA ASP A 82 3.87 6.39 -3.48
C ASP A 82 3.42 7.22 -4.70
N HIS A 83 2.98 6.56 -5.77
CA HIS A 83 2.60 7.21 -7.02
C HIS A 83 1.26 7.95 -6.94
N ASP A 84 1.12 9.06 -7.67
CA ASP A 84 -0.08 9.90 -7.63
C ASP A 84 -1.32 9.22 -8.26
N GLU A 85 -1.11 8.32 -9.23
CA GLU A 85 -2.20 7.60 -9.92
C GLU A 85 -2.75 6.45 -9.05
N PRO A 86 -4.05 6.49 -8.67
CA PRO A 86 -4.65 5.45 -7.83
C PRO A 86 -4.55 4.03 -8.38
N ALA A 87 -4.66 3.85 -9.70
CA ALA A 87 -4.54 2.52 -10.30
C ALA A 87 -3.16 1.88 -10.06
N VAL A 88 -2.09 2.69 -10.10
CA VAL A 88 -0.72 2.24 -9.82
C VAL A 88 -0.54 1.91 -8.33
N ARG A 89 -1.12 2.72 -7.44
CA ARG A 89 -1.09 2.44 -6.00
C ARG A 89 -1.83 1.17 -5.63
N ASN A 90 -3.03 0.97 -6.19
CA ASN A 90 -3.82 -0.23 -5.96
C ASN A 90 -3.03 -1.49 -6.34
N GLU A 91 -2.42 -1.51 -7.52
CA GLU A 91 -1.57 -2.64 -7.95
C GLU A 91 -0.40 -2.90 -6.99
N ALA A 92 0.31 -1.84 -6.56
CA ALA A 92 1.40 -1.98 -5.60
C ALA A 92 0.93 -2.43 -4.21
N GLY A 93 -0.25 -1.99 -3.78
CA GLY A 93 -0.89 -2.41 -2.53
C GLY A 93 -1.23 -3.89 -2.52
N GLU A 94 -1.89 -4.37 -3.57
CA GLU A 94 -2.20 -5.81 -3.77
C GLU A 94 -0.91 -6.64 -3.80
N CYS A 95 0.10 -6.21 -4.56
CA CYS A 95 1.40 -6.86 -4.60
C CYS A 95 2.09 -6.89 -3.22
N LEU A 96 1.99 -5.82 -2.44
CA LEU A 96 2.52 -5.78 -1.07
C LEU A 96 1.78 -6.72 -0.13
N LEU A 97 0.45 -6.87 -0.28
CA LEU A 97 -0.34 -7.84 0.47
C LEU A 97 0.11 -9.27 0.15
N ASP A 98 0.27 -9.61 -1.13
CA ASP A 98 0.78 -10.90 -1.56
C ASP A 98 2.15 -11.20 -0.95
N VAL A 99 3.08 -10.24 -1.00
CA VAL A 99 4.38 -10.39 -0.33
C VAL A 99 4.21 -10.54 1.17
N ALA A 100 3.33 -9.77 1.81
CA ALA A 100 3.17 -9.77 3.25
C ALA A 100 2.53 -11.06 3.79
N TYR A 101 1.61 -11.68 3.06
CA TYR A 101 1.02 -12.97 3.44
C TYR A 101 2.07 -14.08 3.57
N GLU A 102 3.13 -14.03 2.77
CA GLU A 102 4.22 -15.00 2.84
C GLU A 102 5.39 -14.54 3.71
N ARG A 103 5.70 -13.24 3.66
CA ARG A 103 6.95 -12.63 4.12
C ARG A 103 6.72 -11.32 4.86
N PHE A 104 5.71 -11.27 5.74
CA PHE A 104 5.35 -10.09 6.54
C PHE A 104 6.54 -9.31 7.11
N LYS A 105 7.50 -10.02 7.72
CA LYS A 105 8.67 -9.38 8.35
C LYS A 105 9.47 -8.52 7.37
N GLU A 106 9.56 -8.95 6.11
CA GLU A 106 10.27 -8.22 5.06
C GLU A 106 9.59 -6.90 4.75
N VAL A 107 8.26 -6.94 4.54
CA VAL A 107 7.40 -5.77 4.31
C VAL A 107 7.41 -4.83 5.50
N ALA A 108 7.20 -5.35 6.71
CA ALA A 108 7.25 -4.59 7.95
C ALA A 108 8.59 -3.85 8.10
N THR A 109 9.71 -4.52 7.82
CA THR A 109 11.04 -3.87 7.90
C THR A 109 11.16 -2.73 6.88
N GLY A 110 10.60 -2.87 5.68
CA GLY A 110 10.54 -1.79 4.68
C GLY A 110 9.73 -0.58 5.18
N ILE A 111 8.55 -0.82 5.73
CA ILE A 111 7.68 0.21 6.30
C ILE A 111 8.38 0.93 7.47
N GLU A 112 9.05 0.19 8.36
CA GLU A 112 9.80 0.77 9.46
C GLU A 112 10.95 1.67 8.98
N ARG A 113 11.62 1.29 7.89
CA ARG A 113 12.66 2.14 7.26
C ARG A 113 12.05 3.44 6.71
N LEU A 114 10.89 3.38 6.05
CA LEU A 114 10.21 4.59 5.55
C LEU A 114 9.82 5.53 6.69
N LEU A 115 9.15 5.00 7.73
CA LEU A 115 8.81 5.76 8.94
C LEU A 115 10.06 6.40 9.56
N GLY A 116 11.17 5.64 9.67
CA GLY A 116 12.42 6.12 10.24
C GLY A 116 13.12 7.24 9.44
N ARG A 117 12.81 7.36 8.15
CA ARG A 117 13.31 8.45 7.28
C ARG A 117 12.41 9.68 7.29
N GLY A 118 11.25 9.62 7.96
CA GLY A 118 10.25 10.67 7.89
C GLY A 118 9.63 10.81 6.49
N HIS A 119 9.49 9.68 5.77
CA HIS A 119 8.80 9.66 4.48
C HIS A 119 7.35 10.14 4.65
N SER A 120 6.81 10.81 3.64
CA SER A 120 5.53 11.48 3.75
C SER A 120 4.74 11.51 2.43
N GLY A 121 5.00 10.60 1.49
CA GLY A 121 4.21 10.47 0.27
C GLY A 121 2.94 9.64 0.45
N HIS A 122 2.22 9.39 -0.64
CA HIS A 122 0.93 8.70 -0.65
C HIS A 122 0.96 7.30 -0.01
N SER A 123 2.08 6.60 -0.10
CA SER A 123 2.24 5.29 0.53
C SER A 123 1.94 5.32 2.03
N MET A 124 2.22 6.42 2.72
CA MET A 124 1.99 6.53 4.15
C MET A 124 0.52 6.53 4.54
N GLU A 125 -0.38 6.90 3.62
CA GLU A 125 -1.83 6.88 3.82
C GLU A 125 -2.40 5.47 3.54
N GLU A 126 -1.80 4.72 2.61
CA GLU A 126 -2.26 3.37 2.21
C GLU A 126 -1.75 2.25 3.16
N LEU A 127 -0.53 2.38 3.67
CA LEU A 127 0.15 1.33 4.45
C LEU A 127 -0.57 0.88 5.74
N PRO A 128 -1.27 1.75 6.50
CA PRO A 128 -2.10 1.31 7.63
C PRO A 128 -3.13 0.25 7.24
N PHE A 129 -3.81 0.44 6.09
CA PHE A 129 -4.81 -0.51 5.60
C PHE A 129 -4.17 -1.83 5.17
N VAL A 130 -3.06 -1.77 4.42
CA VAL A 130 -2.28 -2.97 4.02
C VAL A 130 -1.90 -3.80 5.25
N LEU A 131 -1.44 -3.15 6.33
CA LEU A 131 -1.09 -3.83 7.57
C LEU A 131 -2.30 -4.50 8.23
N CYS A 132 -3.43 -3.78 8.31
CA CYS A 132 -4.65 -4.28 8.93
C CYS A 132 -5.29 -5.45 8.16
N GLU A 133 -5.14 -5.51 6.84
CA GLU A 133 -5.66 -6.58 5.98
C GLU A 133 -4.96 -7.94 6.22
N ILE A 134 -3.69 -7.93 6.62
CA ILE A 134 -2.90 -9.15 6.87
C ILE A 134 -3.40 -9.89 8.13
N ARG A 135 -3.81 -9.13 9.16
CA ARG A 135 -4.34 -9.56 10.48
C ARG A 135 -3.40 -10.39 11.37
N ASP A 136 -2.61 -11.30 10.81
CA ASP A 136 -1.62 -12.14 11.51
C ASP A 136 -0.25 -12.04 10.79
N PRO A 137 0.77 -11.42 11.41
CA PRO A 137 0.83 -10.99 12.82
C PRO A 137 -0.02 -9.76 13.12
N ASP A 138 -0.30 -9.57 14.41
CA ASP A 138 -1.02 -8.40 14.95
C ASP A 138 -0.42 -7.10 14.37
N PRO A 139 -1.21 -6.30 13.62
CA PRO A 139 -0.74 -5.08 12.99
C PRO A 139 -0.61 -3.91 13.96
N LEU A 140 -1.27 -3.96 15.13
CA LEU A 140 -1.36 -2.84 16.07
C LEU A 140 0.00 -2.22 16.43
N PRO A 141 1.07 -2.98 16.73
CA PRO A 141 2.37 -2.40 17.09
C PRO A 141 2.97 -1.51 15.99
N LEU A 142 2.75 -1.86 14.72
CA LEU A 142 3.30 -1.11 13.59
C LEU A 142 2.35 0.00 13.15
N VAL A 143 1.05 -0.27 13.01
CA VAL A 143 0.05 0.75 12.63
C VAL A 143 0.02 1.91 13.64
N SER A 144 0.12 1.62 14.94
CA SER A 144 0.17 2.66 15.98
C SER A 144 1.34 3.64 15.85
N ARG A 145 2.38 3.33 15.06
CA ARG A 145 3.49 4.26 14.80
C ARG A 145 3.10 5.37 13.82
N PHE A 146 2.13 5.14 12.94
CA PHE A 146 1.62 6.14 12.01
C PHE A 146 0.84 7.24 12.74
N LEU A 147 0.26 6.96 13.90
CA LEU A 147 -0.43 7.95 14.75
C LEU A 147 0.48 9.09 15.23
N ALA A 148 1.80 8.91 15.18
CA ALA A 148 2.79 9.95 15.53
C ALA A 148 3.30 10.73 14.30
N HIS A 149 2.72 10.51 13.12
CA HIS A 149 3.19 11.12 11.87
C HIS A 149 2.88 12.62 11.82
N PRO A 150 3.77 13.48 11.26
CA PRO A 150 3.55 14.93 11.21
C PRO A 150 2.39 15.36 10.30
N ARG A 151 2.15 14.65 9.19
CA ARG A 151 1.02 14.90 8.29
C ARG A 151 -0.28 14.36 8.89
N GLY A 152 -1.31 15.20 8.93
CA GLY A 152 -2.62 14.84 9.47
C GLY A 152 -3.28 13.73 8.66
N GLU A 153 -3.17 13.76 7.33
CA GLU A 153 -3.81 12.77 6.45
C GLU A 153 -3.34 11.34 6.74
N VAL A 154 -2.04 11.18 7.03
CA VAL A 154 -1.47 9.88 7.44
C VAL A 154 -2.00 9.42 8.80
N VAL A 155 -2.20 10.36 9.74
CA VAL A 155 -2.76 10.04 11.06
C VAL A 155 -4.24 9.65 10.92
N ALA A 156 -5.00 10.38 10.10
CA ALA A 156 -6.40 10.07 9.81
C ALA A 156 -6.55 8.67 9.19
N ALA A 157 -5.76 8.34 8.17
CA ALA A 157 -5.73 7.01 7.57
C ALA A 157 -5.39 5.90 8.58
N ALA A 158 -4.46 6.17 9.50
CA ALA A 158 -4.14 5.22 10.57
C ALA A 158 -5.27 5.05 11.59
N ILE A 159 -6.01 6.12 11.92
CA ILE A 159 -7.19 6.04 12.78
C ILE A 159 -8.27 5.19 12.11
N GLU A 160 -8.55 5.45 10.84
CA GLU A 160 -9.55 4.73 10.06
C GLU A 160 -9.20 3.25 9.93
N ALA A 161 -7.95 2.92 9.57
CA ALA A 161 -7.50 1.54 9.47
C ALA A 161 -7.61 0.80 10.82
N LEU A 162 -7.35 1.47 11.94
CA LEU A 162 -7.51 0.89 13.29
C LEU A 162 -8.98 0.65 13.66
N ALA A 163 -9.86 1.59 13.32
CA ALA A 163 -11.31 1.43 13.51
C ALA A 163 -11.84 0.25 12.69
N ALA A 164 -11.51 0.20 11.39
CA ALA A 164 -11.87 -0.90 10.49
C ALA A 164 -11.30 -2.26 10.92
N TYR A 165 -10.10 -2.29 11.51
CA TYR A 165 -9.51 -3.51 12.06
C TYR A 165 -10.32 -4.05 13.26
N GLY A 166 -10.92 -3.17 14.05
CA GLY A 166 -11.92 -3.53 15.06
C GLY A 166 -11.34 -4.12 16.36
N ASP A 167 -10.06 -3.94 16.65
CA ASP A 167 -9.46 -4.40 17.92
C ASP A 167 -9.51 -3.28 18.99
N PRO A 168 -10.27 -3.45 20.10
CA PRO A 168 -10.32 -2.49 21.20
C PRO A 168 -8.95 -2.17 21.83
N GLY A 169 -7.92 -2.99 21.59
CA GLY A 169 -6.53 -2.71 21.94
C GLY A 169 -5.99 -1.40 21.35
N ALA A 170 -6.60 -0.88 20.27
CA ALA A 170 -6.25 0.40 19.66
C ALA A 170 -6.69 1.62 20.49
N ILE A 171 -7.72 1.50 21.34
CA ILE A 171 -8.32 2.63 22.10
C ILE A 171 -7.25 3.44 22.86
N ARG A 172 -6.36 2.76 23.60
CA ARG A 172 -5.28 3.42 24.37
C ARG A 172 -4.30 4.25 23.52
N HIS A 173 -4.24 3.97 22.22
CA HIS A 173 -3.41 4.71 21.28
C HIS A 173 -4.19 5.91 20.73
N LEU A 174 -5.46 5.74 20.42
CA LEU A 174 -6.37 6.77 19.92
C LEU A 174 -6.69 7.85 20.97
N GLU A 175 -6.82 7.48 22.25
CA GLU A 175 -7.12 8.42 23.35
C GLU A 175 -6.14 9.61 23.39
N LYS A 176 -4.89 9.39 22.97
CA LYS A 176 -3.83 10.41 22.95
C LYS A 176 -4.04 11.50 21.90
N LEU A 177 -4.91 11.24 20.92
CA LEU A 177 -5.17 12.12 19.78
C LEU A 177 -6.46 12.90 19.91
N THR A 178 -7.30 12.61 20.91
CA THR A 178 -8.64 13.23 21.10
C THR A 178 -8.65 14.76 21.19
N GLU A 179 -7.50 15.37 21.52
CA GLU A 179 -7.32 16.82 21.59
C GLU A 179 -6.42 17.37 20.47
N ASP A 180 -6.14 16.58 19.42
CA ASP A 180 -5.29 16.97 18.29
C ASP A 180 -6.06 17.90 17.34
N PRO A 181 -5.67 19.19 17.22
CA PRO A 181 -6.45 20.19 16.50
C PRO A 181 -6.16 20.21 15.00
N ARG A 182 -5.31 19.31 14.48
CA ARG A 182 -4.99 19.28 13.05
C ARG A 182 -6.25 18.92 12.27
N GLU A 183 -6.61 19.76 11.30
CA GLU A 183 -7.71 19.51 10.38
C GLU A 183 -7.23 18.65 9.19
N VAL A 184 -8.08 17.74 8.76
CA VAL A 184 -7.91 16.94 7.55
C VAL A 184 -9.15 17.03 6.67
N THR A 185 -8.98 16.84 5.36
CA THR A 185 -10.11 16.77 4.42
C THR A 185 -10.62 15.34 4.36
N LEU A 186 -11.94 15.19 4.40
CA LEU A 186 -12.59 13.88 4.26
C LEU A 186 -12.89 13.64 2.77
N PRO A 187 -12.26 12.67 2.10
CA PRO A 187 -12.45 12.47 0.66
C PRO A 187 -13.87 12.01 0.29
N GLU A 188 -14.63 11.40 1.21
CA GLU A 188 -15.99 10.91 0.96
C GLU A 188 -17.07 12.02 0.95
N LEU A 189 -16.75 13.21 1.48
CA LEU A 189 -17.72 14.28 1.70
C LEU A 189 -17.19 15.60 1.13
N GLU A 190 -17.87 16.14 0.11
CA GLU A 190 -17.51 17.42 -0.52
C GLU A 190 -17.36 18.54 0.53
N ASP A 191 -16.17 19.15 0.57
CA ASP A 191 -15.80 20.26 1.46
C ASP A 191 -15.94 19.97 2.97
N ALA A 192 -15.96 18.69 3.38
CA ALA A 192 -15.97 18.34 4.79
C ALA A 192 -14.55 18.24 5.35
N THR A 193 -14.34 18.88 6.50
CA THR A 193 -13.14 18.73 7.31
C THR A 193 -13.51 18.16 8.68
N ALA A 194 -12.59 17.42 9.26
CA ALA A 194 -12.66 16.98 10.65
C ALA A 194 -11.30 17.21 11.32
N THR A 195 -11.29 17.38 12.64
CA THR A 195 -10.03 17.33 13.38
C THR A 195 -9.59 15.88 13.58
N ILE A 196 -8.28 15.66 13.73
CA ILE A 196 -7.76 14.36 14.18
C ILE A 196 -8.38 13.95 15.52
N GLY A 197 -8.65 14.91 16.41
CA GLY A 197 -9.36 14.67 17.66
C GLY A 197 -10.77 14.10 17.47
N ASP A 198 -11.55 14.67 16.56
CA ASP A 198 -12.90 14.18 16.23
C ASP A 198 -12.84 12.75 15.68
N LEU A 199 -11.94 12.50 14.71
CA LEU A 199 -11.75 11.17 14.12
C LEU A 199 -11.34 10.13 15.17
N ALA A 200 -10.44 10.49 16.09
CA ALA A 200 -10.02 9.60 17.16
C ALA A 200 -11.16 9.29 18.14
N ALA A 201 -11.99 10.29 18.48
CA ALA A 201 -13.14 10.11 19.35
C ALA A 201 -14.20 9.20 18.71
N ASP A 202 -14.49 9.40 17.43
CA ASP A 202 -15.44 8.57 16.67
C ASP A 202 -14.96 7.11 16.58
N ALA A 203 -13.68 6.89 16.26
CA ALA A 203 -13.08 5.56 16.21
C ALA A 203 -13.08 4.86 17.59
N ILE A 204 -12.86 5.59 18.68
CA ILE A 204 -12.98 5.04 20.04
C ILE A 204 -14.42 4.59 20.31
N ALA A 205 -15.41 5.43 20.00
CA ALA A 205 -16.81 5.09 20.21
C ALA A 205 -17.23 3.85 19.41
N GLU A 206 -16.74 3.69 18.18
CA GLU A 206 -16.95 2.48 17.37
C GLU A 206 -16.34 1.23 18.02
N LEU A 207 -15.09 1.33 18.49
CA LEU A 207 -14.35 0.21 19.10
C LEU A 207 -14.87 -0.19 20.49
N GLU A 208 -15.42 0.75 21.26
CA GLU A 208 -16.11 0.46 22.52
C GLU A 208 -17.43 -0.29 22.28
N GLY A 209 -17.97 -0.18 21.06
CA GLY A 209 -19.27 -0.68 20.66
C GLY A 209 -20.37 0.21 21.22
N ASP A 210 -21.21 0.79 20.36
CA ASP A 210 -22.48 1.34 20.81
C ASP A 210 -23.24 0.22 21.56
N PRO A 211 -23.65 0.38 22.83
CA PRO A 211 -24.42 -0.62 23.55
C PRO A 211 -25.81 -0.92 22.95
N GLY A 212 -26.11 -0.42 21.74
CA GLY A 212 -27.44 -0.28 21.16
C GLY A 212 -27.88 -1.35 20.15
N ASP A 213 -26.99 -2.14 19.54
CA ASP A 213 -27.36 -3.14 18.53
C ASP A 213 -26.92 -4.56 18.91
N GLY A 214 -27.54 -5.06 19.98
CA GLY A 214 -27.55 -6.48 20.34
C GLY A 214 -28.99 -7.01 20.31
N ALA A 215 -29.35 -7.64 19.19
CA ALA A 215 -30.58 -8.41 19.01
C ALA A 215 -30.66 -9.65 19.93
#